data_AF-A0A654TT24-F1
#
_entry.id   AF-A0A654TT24-F1
#
_cell.length_a   1.000
_cell.length_b   1.000
_cell.length_c   1.000
_cell.angle_alpha   90.00
_cell.angle_beta   90.00
_cell.angle_gamma   90.00
#
_symmetry.space_group_name_H-M   'P 1'
#
loop_
_entity.id
_entity.type
_entity.pdbx_description
1 polymer ?
#
loop_
_entity_poly.entity_id
_entity_poly.type
_entity_poly.pdbx_seq_one_letter_code
_entity_poly.pdbx_strand_id
1 'polypeptide(L)' 'MVHRWRNVGVLDMGWEKYMVAAEYDGDQHRSDRGRYVKDQRRLRKLAELGWIVIRVIAEDNPDDVVNRVRAALLARGWRP' A
#
# COMPACT_ATOMS: atom_id res chain seq x y z
N MET A 1 4.90 30.37 -5.71
CA MET A 1 4.35 29.22 -6.44
C MET A 1 3.75 28.25 -5.42
N VAL A 2 2.43 28.14 -5.31
CA VAL A 2 1.81 27.19 -4.37
C VAL A 2 1.68 25.87 -5.10
N HIS A 3 2.51 24.89 -4.77
CA HIS A 3 2.31 23.53 -5.27
C HIS A 3 1.03 22.98 -4.62
N ARG A 4 -0.04 22.82 -5.42
CA ARG A 4 -1.28 22.17 -5.00
C ARG A 4 -1.06 20.66 -4.99
N TRP A 5 -0.45 20.15 -3.93
CA TRP A 5 -0.46 18.72 -3.66
C TRP A 5 -1.88 18.30 -3.25
N ARG A 6 -2.40 17.25 -3.89
CA ARG A 6 -3.61 16.56 -3.42
C ARG A 6 -3.18 15.30 -2.70
N ASN A 7 -3.48 15.20 -1.41
CA ASN A 7 -3.26 13.96 -0.66
C ASN A 7 -4.17 12.85 -1.23
N VAL A 8 -3.58 11.72 -1.60
CA VAL A 8 -4.28 10.51 -2.08
C VAL A 8 -4.48 9.52 -0.92
N GLY A 9 -3.46 9.33 -0.10
CA GLY A 9 -3.48 8.48 1.09
C GLY A 9 -2.17 8.59 1.87
N VAL A 10 -2.21 8.22 3.14
CA VAL A 10 -1.03 7.93 3.96
C VAL A 10 -0.87 6.41 3.97
N LEU A 11 0.36 5.93 3.76
CA LEU A 11 0.74 4.51 3.75
C LEU A 11 1.60 4.25 4.99
N ASP A 12 1.48 3.08 5.61
CA ASP A 12 2.26 2.74 6.82
C ASP A 12 3.76 2.67 6.52
N MET A 13 4.10 2.03 5.40
CA MET A 13 5.47 1.91 4.90
C MET A 13 5.52 2.06 3.38
N GLY A 14 6.57 2.72 2.86
CA GLY A 14 6.71 2.94 1.43
C GLY A 14 8.16 3.12 0.96
N TRP A 15 8.44 2.60 -0.23
CA TRP A 15 9.67 2.78 -0.97
C TRP A 15 9.38 3.58 -2.25
N GLU A 16 9.37 4.90 -2.13
CA GLU A 16 8.93 5.83 -3.17
C GLU A 16 9.65 5.63 -4.51
N LYS A 17 10.98 5.43 -4.50
CA LYS A 17 11.77 5.17 -5.72
C LYS A 17 11.24 4.00 -6.56
N TYR A 18 10.66 2.99 -5.91
CA TYR A 18 10.17 1.78 -6.55
C TYR A 18 8.64 1.78 -6.69
N MET A 19 7.95 2.76 -6.09
CA MET A 19 6.49 2.85 -6.01
C MET A 19 5.90 1.56 -5.41
N VAL A 20 6.49 1.09 -4.30
CA VAL A 20 6.03 -0.07 -3.53
C VAL A 20 5.69 0.39 -2.13
N ALA A 21 4.59 -0.11 -1.57
CA ALA A 21 4.17 0.17 -0.20
C ALA A 21 3.69 -1.10 0.49
N ALA A 22 3.76 -1.12 1.81
CA ALA A 22 3.13 -2.11 2.65
C ALA A 22 2.15 -1.42 3.60
N GLU A 23 0.96 -1.99 3.75
CA GLU A 23 -0.07 -1.45 4.64
C GLU A 23 -0.63 -2.55 5.53
N TYR A 24 -0.67 -2.26 6.83
CA TYR A 24 -1.27 -3.12 7.81
C TYR A 24 -2.79 -2.87 7.87
N ASP A 25 -3.52 -3.91 7.50
CA ASP A 25 -4.96 -3.99 7.61
C ASP A 25 -5.32 -4.64 8.95
N GLY A 26 -5.32 -3.83 10.01
CA GLY A 26 -5.78 -4.25 11.33
C GLY A 26 -7.28 -4.58 11.33
N ASP A 27 -7.69 -5.41 12.30
CA ASP A 27 -9.01 -6.06 12.47
C ASP A 27 -10.24 -5.10 12.65
N GLN A 28 -10.21 -3.90 12.10
CA GLN A 28 -11.29 -2.91 12.14
C GLN A 28 -12.21 -2.92 10.90
N HIS A 29 -12.25 -4.00 10.12
CA HIS A 29 -12.84 -3.94 8.78
C HIS A 29 -14.26 -4.45 8.61
N ARG A 30 -14.94 -4.94 9.66
CA ARG A 30 -16.25 -5.57 9.44
C ARG A 30 -17.50 -4.71 9.64
N SER A 31 -17.42 -3.48 10.15
CA SER A 31 -18.63 -2.75 10.55
C SER A 31 -18.90 -1.37 9.90
N ASP A 32 -18.04 -0.85 9.02
CA ASP A 32 -18.28 0.45 8.34
C ASP A 32 -18.11 0.39 6.81
N ARG A 33 -19.24 0.34 6.10
CA ARG A 33 -19.31 0.38 4.62
C ARG A 33 -18.66 1.64 4.04
N GLY A 34 -18.73 2.76 4.73
CA GLY A 34 -18.14 4.03 4.29
C GLY A 34 -16.61 3.97 4.26
N ARG A 35 -16.00 3.36 5.28
CA ARG A 35 -14.55 3.12 5.33
C ARG A 35 -14.09 2.20 4.21
N TYR A 36 -14.79 1.09 3.99
CA TYR A 36 -14.47 0.16 2.89
C TYR A 36 -14.47 0.84 1.51
N VAL A 37 -15.51 1.63 1.20
CA VAL A 37 -15.59 2.33 -0.10
C VAL A 37 -14.47 3.35 -0.26
N LYS A 38 -14.12 4.09 0.80
CA LYS A 38 -13.00 5.05 0.78
C LYS A 38 -11.67 4.34 0.55
N ASP A 39 -11.43 3.23 1.25
CA ASP A 39 -10.22 2.44 1.12
C ASP A 39 -10.05 1.87 -0.29
N GLN A 40 -11.11 1.29 -0.85
CA GLN A 40 -11.12 0.81 -2.24
C GLN A 40 -10.84 1.92 -3.27
N ARG A 41 -11.38 3.12 -3.07
CA ARG A 41 -11.09 4.29 -3.94
C ARG A 41 -9.63 4.72 -3.84
N ARG A 42 -9.07 4.69 -2.63
CA ARG A 42 -7.67 5.03 -2.35
C ARG A 42 -6.72 4.03 -3.01
N LEU A 43 -6.95 2.73 -2.83
CA LEU A 43 -6.16 1.68 -3.47
C LEU A 43 -6.20 1.77 -4.99
N ARG A 44 -7.38 1.98 -5.60
CA ARG A 44 -7.47 2.22 -7.05
C ARG A 44 -6.65 3.42 -7.49
N LYS A 45 -6.69 4.52 -6.72
CA LYS A 45 -5.94 5.71 -7.08
C LYS A 45 -4.43 5.52 -6.96
N LEU A 46 -3.97 4.79 -5.94
CA LEU A 46 -2.56 4.43 -5.77
C LEU A 46 -2.10 3.53 -6.94
N ALA A 47 -2.90 2.55 -7.34
CA ALA A 47 -2.62 1.71 -8.50
C ALA A 47 -2.55 2.50 -9.80
N GLU A 48 -3.47 3.44 -10.05
CA GLU A 48 -3.43 4.38 -11.19
C GLU A 48 -2.15 5.23 -11.21
N LEU A 49 -1.61 5.56 -10.04
CA LEU A 49 -0.35 6.28 -9.89
C LEU A 49 0.88 5.36 -10.00
N GLY A 50 0.68 4.07 -10.23
CA GLY A 50 1.74 3.09 -10.42
C GLY A 50 2.29 2.49 -9.12
N TRP A 51 1.60 2.67 -7.99
CA TRP A 51 1.98 2.02 -6.73
C TRP A 51 1.56 0.56 -6.67
N ILE A 52 2.45 -0.31 -6.18
CA ILE A 52 2.12 -1.66 -5.72
C ILE A 52 1.93 -1.58 -4.20
N VAL A 53 0.70 -1.79 -3.73
CA VAL A 53 0.39 -1.78 -2.29
C VAL A 53 0.20 -3.21 -1.80
N ILE A 54 1.11 -3.68 -0.96
CA ILE A 54 1.05 -4.99 -0.31
C ILE A 54 0.24 -4.85 0.98
N ARG A 55 -0.96 -5.43 1.01
CA ARG A 55 -1.80 -5.49 2.21
C ARG A 55 -1.35 -6.63 3.11
N VAL A 56 -1.25 -6.33 4.41
CA VAL A 56 -0.76 -7.21 5.47
C VAL A 56 -1.84 -7.29 6.55
N ILE A 57 -2.35 -8.48 6.84
CA ILE A 57 -3.28 -8.69 7.96
C ILE A 57 -2.55 -9.35 9.14
N ALA A 58 -3.18 -9.36 10.32
CA ALA A 58 -2.60 -9.95 11.54
C ALA A 58 -2.30 -11.45 11.38
N GLU A 59 -3.05 -12.14 10.53
CA GLU A 59 -2.97 -13.57 10.26
C GLU A 59 -1.89 -13.93 9.22
N ASP A 60 -1.32 -12.95 8.51
CA ASP A 60 -0.27 -13.21 7.54
C ASP A 60 1.02 -13.69 8.23
N ASN A 61 1.69 -14.67 7.62
CA ASN A 61 3.02 -15.08 8.06
C ASN A 61 4.04 -13.96 7.79
N PRO A 62 4.84 -13.52 8.77
CA PRO A 62 5.82 -12.44 8.58
C PRO A 62 6.82 -12.69 7.44
N ASP A 63 7.27 -13.93 7.23
CA ASP A 63 8.20 -14.26 6.15
C ASP A 63 7.54 -14.14 4.78
N ASP A 64 6.25 -14.49 4.66
CA ASP A 64 5.49 -14.29 3.41
C ASP A 64 5.33 -12.80 3.09
N VAL A 65 5.04 -11.98 4.11
CA VAL A 65 4.94 -10.52 3.96
C VAL A 65 6.25 -9.94 3.42
N VAL A 66 7.39 -10.31 4.05
CA VAL A 66 8.71 -9.87 3.61
C VAL A 66 9.00 -10.33 2.18
N ASN A 67 8.66 -11.58 1.84
CA ASN A 67 8.86 -12.12 0.50
C ASN A 67 8.03 -11.40 -0.56
N ARG A 68 6.76 -11.08 -0.28
CA ARG A 68 5.88 -10.32 -1.18
C ARG A 68 6.41 -8.91 -1.43
N VAL A 69 6.86 -8.22 -0.39
CA VAL A 69 7.47 -6.89 -0.52
C VAL A 69 8.77 -6.97 -1.31
N ARG A 70 9.65 -7.92 -0.97
CA ARG A 70 10.92 -8.14 -1.68
C ARG A 70 10.68 -8.43 -3.17
N ALA A 71 9.72 -9.30 -3.49
CA ALA A 71 9.37 -9.61 -4.87
C ALA A 71 8.89 -8.37 -5.64
N ALA A 72 8.04 -7.53 -5.02
CA ALA A 72 7.58 -6.28 -5.63
C ALA A 72 8.73 -5.29 -5.87
N LEU A 73 9.66 -5.15 -4.93
CA LEU A 73 10.84 -4.30 -5.06
C LEU A 73 11.77 -4.80 -6.17
N LEU A 74 12.05 -6.11 -6.24
CA LEU A 74 12.87 -6.72 -7.29
C LEU A 74 12.24 -6.53 -8.67
N ALA A 75 10.92 -6.71 -8.79
CA ALA A 75 10.18 -6.47 -10.03
C ALA A 75 10.23 -4.99 -10.48
N ARG A 76 10.51 -4.08 -9.56
CA ARG A 76 10.70 -2.64 -9.79
C ARG A 76 12.18 -2.24 -9.90
N GLY A 77 13.07 -3.22 -10.03
CA GLY A 77 14.49 -2.99 -10.29
C GLY A 77 15.32 -2.62 -9.06
N TRP A 78 14.80 -2.83 -7.85
CA TRP A 78 15.64 -2.80 -6.65
C TRP A 78 16.68 -3.92 -6.74
N ARG A 79 17.92 -3.59 -6.36
CA ARG A 79 19.04 -4.53 -6.26
C ARG A 79 19.58 -4.43 -4.83
N PRO A 80 19.38 -5.46 -3.99
CA PRO A 80 19.86 -5.48 -2.61
C PRO A 80 21.39 -5.57 -2.54
#